data_AF-A0AAJ2I2D5-F1
#
_entry.id   AF-A0AAJ2I2D5-F1
#
_cell.length_a   1.000
_cell.length_b   1.000
_cell.length_c   1.000
_cell.angle_alpha   90.00
_cell.angle_beta   90.00
_cell.angle_gamma   90.00
#
_symmetry.space_group_name_H-M   'P 1'
#
loop_
_entity.id
_entity.type
_entity.pdbx_description
1 polymer ?
#
loop_
_entity_poly.entity_id
_entity_poly.type
_entity_poly.pdbx_seq_one_letter_code
_entity_poly.pdbx_strand_id
1 'polypeptide(L)'
;MNMTPSAARARLLELAKTNAAPLVLRSGAPKASDVDSAEYEVRSNRLWAARWAGATILLLTLREPSNPRTVVVAPVTIEPGLEDQESVVLDASTNELGLPMTVWLGRTREIPIRTLERPLGEVLADIPGSPGTIADMTDVTGQSAGTRPGHGNYGDTSPSAEKRAEMEDLLDQWMEDLEPLSSEVEKAGTDHEKPPFTLPQVMEALDVPQRQAMNIIRGRQELSAEEIQQLAAHVGSTPDAISAVAEPLPSDLLLELEQPRWRHLVRTEAQSGKTDEADARHSVARQAFALAARQHGEGRNVWKQRLRTIALGRLSESTNPEE
;
A
#
# COMPACT_ATOMS: atom_id res chain seq x y z
N MET A 1 2.51 35.08 10.12
CA MET A 1 3.48 35.11 11.23
C MET A 1 4.68 34.28 10.80
N ASN A 2 5.78 34.94 10.42
CA ASN A 2 6.96 34.28 9.86
C ASN A 2 7.88 33.83 10.99
N MET A 3 8.05 32.52 11.18
CA MET A 3 9.08 31.99 12.08
C MET A 3 10.46 32.18 11.45
N THR A 4 11.41 32.71 12.20
CA THR A 4 12.77 32.94 11.73
C THR A 4 13.55 31.61 11.61
N PRO A 5 14.54 31.52 10.71
CA PRO A 5 15.30 30.28 10.43
C PRO A 5 15.97 29.66 11.67
N SER A 6 16.30 30.49 12.67
CA SER A 6 16.87 30.06 13.94
C SER A 6 15.87 29.31 14.83
N ALA A 7 14.58 29.63 14.77
CA ALA A 7 13.54 28.97 15.55
C ALA A 7 13.16 27.60 14.96
N ALA A 8 13.22 27.47 13.63
CA ALA A 8 13.06 26.19 12.94
C ALA A 8 14.20 25.22 13.29
N ARG A 9 15.46 25.70 13.26
CA ARG A 9 16.65 24.91 13.62
C ARG A 9 16.68 24.48 15.09
N ALA A 10 16.27 25.35 16.01
CA ALA A 10 16.17 25.04 17.45
C ALA A 10 15.09 23.98 17.73
N ARG A 11 13.95 24.06 17.03
CA ARG A 11 12.87 23.07 17.12
C ARG A 11 13.29 21.71 16.56
N LEU A 12 14.09 21.69 15.49
CA LEU A 12 14.63 20.47 14.88
C LEU A 12 15.69 19.78 15.76
N LEU A 13 16.54 20.54 16.45
CA LEU A 13 17.54 20.00 17.39
C LEU A 13 16.92 19.48 18.70
N GLU A 14 15.82 20.08 19.16
CA GLU A 14 14.98 19.52 20.24
C GLU A 14 14.30 18.21 19.79
N LEU A 15 13.82 18.16 18.54
CA LEU A 15 13.19 16.98 17.95
C LEU A 15 14.17 15.82 17.72
N ALA A 16 15.43 16.11 17.34
CA ALA A 16 16.46 15.10 17.11
C ALA A 16 17.04 14.49 18.41
N LYS A 17 16.94 15.21 19.55
CA LYS A 17 17.36 14.68 20.87
C LYS A 17 16.37 13.69 21.46
N THR A 18 15.16 13.61 20.91
CA THR A 18 14.11 12.69 21.35
C THR A 18 14.09 11.53 20.36
N ASN A 19 14.71 10.41 20.74
CA ASN A 19 15.06 9.22 19.94
C ASN A 19 13.89 8.45 19.28
N ALA A 20 12.95 9.14 18.63
CA ALA A 20 11.78 8.57 17.96
C ALA A 20 11.65 9.21 16.58
N ALA A 21 11.33 8.38 15.58
CA ALA A 21 11.17 8.72 14.17
C ALA A 21 10.71 10.17 13.91
N PRO A 22 11.29 10.87 12.91
CA PRO A 22 11.04 12.29 12.67
C PRO A 22 9.54 12.59 12.68
N LEU A 23 9.15 13.62 13.44
CA LEU A 23 7.76 13.99 13.75
C LEU A 23 6.85 14.15 12.51
N VAL A 24 7.43 14.31 11.32
CA VAL A 24 6.77 14.29 10.00
C VAL A 24 6.06 12.96 9.71
N LEU A 25 6.47 11.87 10.37
CA LEU A 25 5.88 10.54 10.30
C LEU A 25 4.81 10.27 11.35
N ARG A 26 4.44 11.26 12.20
CA ARG A 26 3.26 11.11 13.07
C ARG A 26 2.02 11.19 12.19
N SER A 27 1.49 10.01 11.84
CA SER A 27 0.26 9.83 11.07
C SER A 27 -0.86 10.67 11.69
N GLY A 28 -1.21 11.80 11.07
CA GLY A 28 -2.52 12.37 11.29
C GLY A 28 -3.56 11.36 10.82
N ALA A 29 -4.64 11.17 11.59
CA ALA A 29 -5.75 10.31 11.19
C ALA A 29 -6.19 10.67 9.76
N PRO A 30 -6.54 9.66 8.93
CA PRO A 30 -7.06 9.90 7.59
C PRO A 30 -8.26 10.85 7.67
N LYS A 31 -8.32 11.82 6.77
CA LYS A 31 -9.42 12.78 6.68
C LYS A 31 -10.32 12.45 5.51
N ALA A 32 -11.57 12.90 5.56
CA ALA A 32 -12.49 12.78 4.43
C ALA A 32 -11.92 13.40 3.13
N SER A 33 -11.13 14.47 3.24
CA SER A 33 -10.42 15.08 2.12
C SER A 33 -9.40 14.16 1.44
N ASP A 34 -8.86 13.18 2.17
CA ASP A 34 -7.80 12.31 1.68
C ASP A 34 -8.37 11.26 0.71
N VAL A 35 -9.64 10.88 0.88
CA VAL A 35 -10.33 9.85 0.05
C VAL A 35 -10.38 10.26 -1.43
N ASP A 36 -10.57 11.56 -1.70
CA ASP A 36 -10.65 12.10 -3.05
C ASP A 36 -9.39 12.84 -3.49
N SER A 37 -8.35 12.87 -2.65
CA SER A 37 -7.14 13.60 -2.95
C SER A 37 -6.39 12.95 -4.12
N ALA A 38 -6.04 13.77 -5.11
CA ALA A 38 -5.16 13.37 -6.22
C ALA A 38 -3.74 13.07 -5.72
N GLU A 39 -3.38 13.48 -4.51
CA GLU A 39 -2.05 13.22 -3.95
C GLU A 39 -1.79 11.74 -3.69
N TYR A 40 -2.86 10.93 -3.51
CA TYR A 40 -2.75 9.48 -3.35
C TYR A 40 -2.65 8.74 -4.69
N GLU A 41 -2.65 9.45 -5.82
CA GLU A 41 -2.32 8.85 -7.11
C GLU A 41 -0.80 8.68 -7.22
N VAL A 42 -0.37 7.45 -7.51
CA VAL A 42 1.05 7.12 -7.63
C VAL A 42 1.58 7.63 -8.95
N ARG A 43 2.40 8.69 -8.89
CA ARG A 43 3.07 9.34 -10.01
C ARG A 43 4.57 9.37 -9.77
N SER A 44 5.36 9.68 -10.80
CA SER A 44 6.79 9.93 -10.63
C SER A 44 7.07 11.16 -9.76
N ASN A 45 8.28 11.22 -9.20
CA ASN A 45 8.82 12.33 -8.40
C ASN A 45 8.00 12.66 -7.15
N ARG A 46 7.32 11.67 -6.57
CA ARG A 46 6.54 11.83 -5.33
C ARG A 46 7.25 11.16 -4.17
N LEU A 47 7.32 11.87 -3.04
CA LEU A 47 7.79 11.33 -1.78
C LEU A 47 6.63 10.63 -1.07
N TRP A 48 6.92 9.44 -0.56
CA TRP A 48 5.97 8.62 0.17
C TRP A 48 6.57 8.15 1.49
N ALA A 49 5.75 8.17 2.53
CA ALA A 49 5.94 7.27 3.65
C ALA A 49 5.38 5.91 3.24
N ALA A 50 6.20 4.88 3.27
CA ALA A 50 5.80 3.51 3.05
C ALA A 50 5.92 2.72 4.35
N ARG A 51 4.98 1.80 4.56
CA ARG A 51 4.93 0.96 5.75
C ARG A 51 4.56 -0.46 5.36
N TRP A 52 5.21 -1.45 5.91
CA TRP A 52 4.80 -2.85 5.78
C TRP A 52 5.46 -3.67 6.87
N ALA A 53 4.78 -4.72 7.35
CA ALA A 53 5.27 -5.58 8.43
C ALA A 53 5.85 -4.83 9.65
N GLY A 54 5.26 -3.68 10.00
CA GLY A 54 5.71 -2.83 11.13
C GLY A 54 6.88 -1.88 10.83
N ALA A 55 7.59 -2.03 9.71
CA ALA A 55 8.64 -1.10 9.28
C ALA A 55 8.04 0.14 8.60
N THR A 56 8.73 1.29 8.69
CA THR A 56 8.35 2.52 8.00
C THR A 56 9.57 3.21 7.42
N ILE A 57 9.55 3.48 6.13
CA ILE A 57 10.67 4.08 5.39
C ILE A 57 10.16 5.16 4.43
N LEU A 58 11.06 6.04 4.00
CA LEU A 58 10.77 7.07 3.01
C LEU A 58 11.20 6.57 1.63
N LEU A 59 10.32 6.73 0.65
CA LEU A 59 10.54 6.29 -0.72
C LEU A 59 10.23 7.43 -1.69
N LEU A 60 11.00 7.50 -2.77
CA LEU A 60 10.73 8.33 -3.93
C LEU A 60 10.24 7.45 -5.07
N THR A 61 9.06 7.71 -5.61
CA THR A 61 8.59 7.06 -6.83
C THR A 61 9.30 7.64 -8.04
N LEU A 62 9.97 6.78 -8.83
CA LEU A 62 10.78 7.26 -9.95
C LEU A 62 10.00 7.32 -11.26
N ARG A 63 8.99 6.46 -11.42
CA ARG A 63 8.24 6.29 -12.67
C ARG A 63 6.78 6.01 -12.36
N GLU A 64 5.92 6.33 -13.31
CA GLU A 64 4.52 5.90 -13.24
C GLU A 64 4.44 4.36 -13.28
N PRO A 65 3.53 3.74 -12.51
CA PRO A 65 3.36 2.29 -12.50
C PRO A 65 3.04 1.73 -13.89
N SER A 66 3.87 0.82 -14.39
CA SER A 66 3.57 0.02 -15.59
C SER A 66 2.62 -1.15 -15.29
N ASN A 67 2.62 -1.62 -14.03
CA ASN A 67 1.73 -2.62 -13.48
C ASN A 67 0.91 -1.97 -12.35
N PRO A 68 -0.43 -2.16 -12.30
CA PRO A 68 -1.27 -1.56 -11.25
C PRO A 68 -0.95 -2.00 -9.82
N ARG A 69 -0.17 -3.08 -9.62
CA ARG A 69 0.16 -3.65 -8.31
C ARG A 69 1.52 -3.23 -7.77
N THR A 70 2.39 -2.71 -8.61
CA THR A 70 3.80 -2.47 -8.26
C THR A 70 4.28 -1.10 -8.75
N VAL A 71 5.33 -0.58 -8.13
CA VAL A 71 5.92 0.71 -8.49
C VAL A 71 7.43 0.68 -8.27
N VAL A 72 8.15 1.37 -9.16
CA VAL A 72 9.60 1.53 -9.07
C VAL A 72 9.94 2.72 -8.19
N VAL A 73 10.73 2.47 -7.13
CA VAL A 73 11.08 3.44 -6.10
C VAL A 73 12.57 3.47 -5.83
N ALA A 74 13.05 4.60 -5.33
CA ALA A 74 14.35 4.73 -4.66
C ALA A 74 14.16 4.99 -3.16
N PRO A 75 14.96 4.36 -2.29
CA PRO A 75 14.94 4.69 -0.88
C PRO A 75 15.47 6.10 -0.61
N VAL A 76 14.90 6.74 0.41
CA VAL A 76 15.23 8.11 0.81
C VAL A 76 15.56 8.14 2.30
N THR A 77 16.58 8.90 2.68
CA THR A 77 16.88 9.21 4.08
C THR A 77 17.04 10.72 4.27
N ILE A 78 16.61 11.21 5.43
CA ILE A 78 16.87 12.59 5.88
C ILE A 78 18.02 12.64 6.89
N GLU A 79 18.60 11.49 7.22
CA GLU A 79 19.74 11.41 8.13
C GLU A 79 21.00 11.93 7.43
N PRO A 80 21.68 12.93 8.00
CA PRO A 80 22.85 13.52 7.37
C PRO A 80 24.04 12.55 7.37
N GLY A 81 24.80 12.55 6.27
CA GLY A 81 26.06 11.81 6.18
C GLY A 81 25.93 10.34 5.76
N LEU A 82 24.74 9.90 5.33
CA LEU A 82 24.53 8.55 4.78
C LEU A 82 24.63 8.48 3.25
N GLU A 83 25.08 9.56 2.58
CA GLU A 83 25.28 9.59 1.13
C GLU A 83 26.42 8.66 0.67
N ASP A 84 26.27 8.12 -0.53
CA ASP A 84 27.29 7.35 -1.24
C ASP A 84 27.37 7.75 -2.73
N GLN A 85 28.26 7.09 -3.48
CA GLN A 85 28.51 7.39 -4.89
C GLN A 85 27.30 7.09 -5.80
N GLU A 86 26.34 6.30 -5.33
CA GLU A 86 25.14 5.94 -6.07
C GLU A 86 23.91 6.69 -5.56
N SER A 87 24.14 7.74 -4.77
CA SER A 87 23.12 8.59 -4.18
C SER A 87 23.10 9.98 -4.79
N VAL A 88 21.94 10.63 -4.69
CA VAL A 88 21.75 12.05 -5.01
C VAL A 88 21.28 12.75 -3.75
N VAL A 89 21.94 13.85 -3.41
CA VAL A 89 21.53 14.72 -2.31
C VAL A 89 20.73 15.89 -2.83
N LEU A 90 19.57 16.07 -2.22
CA LEU A 90 18.60 17.10 -2.47
C LEU A 90 18.64 18.10 -1.32
N ASP A 91 18.80 19.37 -1.64
CA ASP A 91 18.69 20.46 -0.68
C ASP A 91 17.23 20.67 -0.25
N ALA A 92 17.04 21.35 0.88
CA ALA A 92 15.71 21.69 1.39
C ALA A 92 14.82 22.42 0.38
N SER A 93 15.38 23.19 -0.55
CA SER A 93 14.61 23.95 -1.54
C SER A 93 14.09 23.12 -2.71
N THR A 94 14.52 21.86 -2.86
CA THR A 94 14.17 21.02 -4.00
C THR A 94 13.04 20.03 -3.71
N ASN A 95 12.44 20.11 -2.53
CA ASN A 95 11.34 19.25 -2.12
C ASN A 95 10.36 20.00 -1.23
N GLU A 96 9.09 19.57 -1.25
CA GLU A 96 8.03 20.22 -0.47
C GLU A 96 8.15 20.02 1.04
N LEU A 97 8.95 19.04 1.49
CA LEU A 97 9.22 18.84 2.91
C LEU A 97 10.15 19.91 3.49
N GLY A 98 10.89 20.65 2.66
CA GLY A 98 11.79 21.69 3.14
C GLY A 98 13.00 21.13 3.91
N LEU A 99 13.35 19.85 3.69
CA LEU A 99 14.44 19.17 4.39
C LEU A 99 15.50 18.67 3.42
N PRO A 100 16.79 18.74 3.78
CA PRO A 100 17.82 18.06 3.01
C PRO A 100 17.60 16.54 3.10
N MET A 101 17.76 15.84 1.98
CA MET A 101 17.56 14.40 1.90
C MET A 101 18.54 13.75 0.92
N THR A 102 18.82 12.47 1.17
CA THR A 102 19.65 11.62 0.32
C THR A 102 18.76 10.57 -0.33
N VAL A 103 18.82 10.44 -1.65
CA VAL A 103 18.08 9.46 -2.45
C VAL A 103 19.06 8.44 -3.01
N TRP A 104 18.92 7.17 -2.65
CA TRP A 104 19.80 6.09 -3.13
C TRP A 104 19.31 5.52 -4.47
N LEU A 105 19.55 6.25 -5.56
CA LEU A 105 19.13 5.87 -6.90
C LEU A 105 19.75 4.55 -7.38
N GLY A 106 20.98 4.22 -6.98
CA GLY A 106 21.61 2.92 -7.24
C GLY A 106 20.90 1.73 -6.62
N ARG A 107 19.96 1.98 -5.70
CA ARG A 107 19.14 0.98 -5.00
C ARG A 107 17.68 1.06 -5.39
N THR A 108 17.43 1.45 -6.63
CA THR A 108 16.10 1.36 -7.20
C THR A 108 15.58 -0.07 -7.12
N ARG A 109 14.34 -0.23 -6.66
CA ARG A 109 13.62 -1.50 -6.58
C ARG A 109 12.18 -1.33 -7.04
N GLU A 110 11.60 -2.42 -7.51
CA GLU A 110 10.15 -2.53 -7.63
C GLU A 110 9.59 -2.94 -6.26
N ILE A 111 8.48 -2.35 -5.82
CA ILE A 111 7.79 -2.72 -4.59
C ILE A 111 6.28 -2.86 -4.83
N PRO A 112 5.53 -3.54 -3.96
CA PRO A 112 4.08 -3.54 -4.06
C PRO A 112 3.53 -2.15 -3.75
N ILE A 113 2.65 -1.65 -4.61
CA ILE A 113 2.05 -0.32 -4.49
C ILE A 113 1.29 -0.17 -3.17
N ARG A 114 0.71 -1.28 -2.67
CA ARG A 114 0.00 -1.34 -1.39
C ARG A 114 0.87 -1.02 -0.18
N THR A 115 2.20 -1.06 -0.30
CA THR A 115 3.14 -0.69 0.78
C THR A 115 3.23 0.82 0.99
N LEU A 116 2.85 1.64 0.00
CA LEU A 116 2.78 3.08 0.15
C LEU A 116 1.61 3.46 1.07
N GLU A 117 1.89 4.26 2.09
CA GLU A 117 0.90 4.64 3.11
C GLU A 117 0.43 6.08 2.90
N ARG A 118 1.36 7.03 2.77
CA ARG A 118 1.02 8.45 2.75
C ARG A 118 1.91 9.25 1.80
N PRO A 119 1.33 10.05 0.89
CA PRO A 119 2.11 11.01 0.12
C PRO A 119 2.62 12.12 1.04
N LEU A 120 3.88 12.49 0.87
CA LEU A 120 4.57 13.51 1.67
C LEU A 120 4.88 14.79 0.88
N GLY A 121 4.62 14.77 -0.42
CA GLY A 121 4.82 15.89 -1.33
C GLY A 121 5.60 15.48 -2.57
N GLU A 122 5.98 16.47 -3.35
CA GLU A 122 6.75 16.30 -4.59
C GLU A 122 8.21 16.68 -4.40
N VAL A 123 9.06 16.03 -5.19
CA VAL A 123 10.42 16.50 -5.46
C VAL A 123 10.37 17.38 -6.70
N LEU A 124 10.82 18.61 -6.53
CA LEU A 124 10.82 19.66 -7.55
C LEU A 124 12.06 19.63 -8.43
N ALA A 125 13.12 18.95 -7.97
CA ALA A 125 14.30 18.68 -8.78
C ALA A 125 14.00 17.64 -9.86
N ASP A 126 14.59 17.83 -11.04
CA ASP A 126 14.62 16.80 -12.06
C ASP A 126 15.63 15.73 -11.63
N ILE A 127 15.11 14.61 -11.14
CA ILE A 127 15.92 13.50 -10.68
C ILE A 127 16.08 12.51 -11.83
N PRO A 128 17.32 12.12 -12.17
CA PRO A 128 17.51 11.09 -13.16
C PRO A 128 16.82 9.78 -12.76
N GLY A 129 15.97 9.27 -13.64
CA GLY A 129 15.24 8.02 -13.41
C GLY A 129 16.08 6.74 -13.53
N SER A 130 17.42 6.83 -13.56
CA SER A 130 18.32 5.67 -13.63
C SER A 130 19.72 5.93 -13.02
N PRO A 131 20.36 4.90 -12.43
CA PRO A 131 21.70 5.01 -11.84
C PRO A 131 22.79 5.46 -12.82
N GLY A 132 22.70 5.03 -14.10
CA GLY A 132 23.69 5.37 -15.13
C GLY A 132 23.79 6.87 -15.40
N THR A 133 22.70 7.61 -15.17
CA THR A 133 22.65 9.07 -15.38
C THR A 133 23.24 9.87 -14.22
N ILE A 134 23.54 9.24 -13.07
CA ILE A 134 24.24 9.91 -11.95
C ILE A 134 25.68 10.22 -12.36
N ALA A 135 26.32 9.31 -13.11
CA ALA A 135 27.65 9.55 -13.69
C ALA A 135 27.60 10.70 -14.71
N ASP A 136 26.50 10.85 -15.46
CA ASP A 136 26.33 11.97 -16.38
C ASP A 136 26.12 13.30 -15.64
N MET A 137 25.52 13.30 -14.43
CA MET A 137 25.40 14.49 -13.58
C MET A 137 26.75 15.00 -13.07
N THR A 138 27.77 14.15 -12.97
CA THR A 138 29.12 14.57 -12.60
C THR A 138 29.89 15.25 -13.73
N ASP A 139 29.56 14.95 -14.99
CA ASP A 139 30.28 15.44 -16.18
C ASP A 139 29.67 16.71 -16.79
N VAL A 140 28.40 17.01 -16.50
CA VAL A 140 27.72 18.20 -17.04
C VAL A 140 27.77 19.33 -16.02
N THR A 141 28.32 20.48 -16.43
CA THR A 141 28.38 21.77 -15.71
C THR A 141 27.00 22.37 -15.35
N GLY A 142 25.95 21.57 -15.32
CA GLY A 142 24.59 21.91 -14.93
C GLY A 142 24.16 21.09 -13.73
N GLN A 143 24.73 21.38 -12.55
CA GLN A 143 24.05 21.06 -11.30
C GLN A 143 22.70 21.77 -11.33
N SER A 144 21.61 21.02 -11.44
CA SER A 144 20.27 21.55 -11.15
C SER A 144 20.32 22.19 -9.76
N ALA A 145 19.88 23.45 -9.65
CA ALA A 145 20.01 24.23 -8.42
C ALA A 145 19.48 23.44 -7.20
N GLY A 146 20.37 23.15 -6.24
CA GLY A 146 20.05 22.41 -5.03
C GLY A 146 20.05 20.88 -5.14
N THR A 147 20.63 20.31 -6.19
CA THR A 147 20.87 18.87 -6.33
C THR A 147 22.35 18.61 -6.56
N ARG A 148 22.92 17.62 -5.86
CA ARG A 148 24.30 17.18 -6.09
C ARG A 148 24.43 15.66 -5.99
N PRO A 149 25.39 15.06 -6.70
CA PRO A 149 25.82 13.70 -6.42
C PRO A 149 26.25 13.55 -4.96
N GLY A 150 25.96 12.39 -4.38
CA GLY A 150 26.52 11.99 -3.11
C GLY A 150 28.00 11.65 -3.24
N HIS A 151 28.75 11.86 -2.17
CA HIS A 151 30.15 11.51 -2.11
C HIS A 151 30.31 10.26 -1.26
N GLY A 152 30.91 9.22 -1.84
CA GLY A 152 31.25 8.02 -1.08
C GLY A 152 32.30 8.35 -0.03
N ASN A 153 32.00 8.09 1.24
CA ASN A 153 33.00 8.07 2.30
C ASN A 153 32.96 6.70 3.01
N TYR A 154 34.01 5.92 2.74
CA TYR A 154 34.49 4.73 3.47
C TYR A 154 33.71 3.42 3.32
N GLY A 155 34.48 2.32 3.34
CA GLY A 155 34.18 0.98 2.79
C GLY A 155 32.99 0.22 3.37
N ASP A 156 32.90 -1.07 3.03
CA ASP A 156 31.71 -1.93 3.22
C ASP A 156 31.17 -2.04 4.65
N THR A 157 31.89 -1.54 5.65
CA THR A 157 31.50 -1.48 7.07
C THR A 157 31.14 -0.08 7.56
N SER A 158 30.87 0.87 6.66
CA SER A 158 30.42 2.21 7.05
C SER A 158 28.97 2.18 7.55
N PRO A 159 28.56 3.08 8.45
CA PRO A 159 27.16 3.18 8.88
C PRO A 159 26.16 3.39 7.72
N SER A 160 26.60 4.07 6.65
CA SER A 160 25.83 4.18 5.41
C SER A 160 25.63 2.81 4.75
N ALA A 161 26.68 1.98 4.69
CA ALA A 161 26.60 0.65 4.11
C ALA A 161 25.67 -0.30 4.87
N GLU A 162 25.71 -0.28 6.20
CA GLU A 162 24.81 -1.06 7.04
C GLU A 162 23.35 -0.64 6.86
N LYS A 163 23.07 0.66 6.95
CA LYS A 163 21.69 1.18 6.80
C LYS A 163 21.13 0.93 5.41
N ARG A 164 21.98 1.00 4.38
CA ARG A 164 21.62 0.69 3.00
C ARG A 164 21.26 -0.78 2.85
N ALA A 165 22.09 -1.70 3.35
CA ALA A 165 21.84 -3.14 3.28
C ALA A 165 20.52 -3.50 4.00
N GLU A 166 20.28 -2.95 5.19
CA GLU A 166 19.02 -3.13 5.92
C GLU A 166 17.80 -2.69 5.10
N MET A 167 17.91 -1.56 4.39
CA MET A 167 16.84 -1.04 3.54
C MET A 167 16.62 -1.92 2.30
N GLU A 168 17.68 -2.43 1.68
CA GLU A 168 17.60 -3.35 0.54
C GLU A 168 16.91 -4.66 0.92
N ASP A 169 17.37 -5.30 2.00
CA ASP A 169 16.77 -6.54 2.51
C ASP A 169 15.29 -6.34 2.83
N LEU A 170 14.92 -5.18 3.39
CA LEU A 170 13.54 -4.84 3.69
C LEU A 170 12.68 -4.70 2.42
N LEU A 171 13.19 -4.04 1.38
CA LEU A 171 12.46 -3.84 0.12
C LEU A 171 12.29 -5.16 -0.64
N ASP A 172 13.31 -6.00 -0.64
CA ASP A 172 13.26 -7.32 -1.26
C ASP A 172 12.24 -8.21 -0.52
N GLN A 173 12.22 -8.20 0.82
CA GLN A 173 11.19 -8.88 1.61
C GLN A 173 9.77 -8.39 1.29
N TRP A 174 9.58 -7.08 1.11
CA TRP A 174 8.25 -6.53 0.79
C TRP A 174 7.73 -7.01 -0.57
N MET A 175 8.63 -7.24 -1.54
CA MET A 175 8.26 -7.85 -2.81
C MET A 175 7.92 -9.33 -2.68
N GLU A 176 8.66 -10.07 -1.85
CA GLU A 176 8.36 -11.48 -1.58
C GLU A 176 7.01 -11.67 -0.88
N ASP A 177 6.63 -10.73 -0.02
CA ASP A 177 5.32 -10.69 0.65
C ASP A 177 4.14 -10.35 -0.29
N LEU A 178 4.40 -10.12 -1.58
CA LEU A 178 3.35 -9.86 -2.56
C LEU A 178 2.59 -11.13 -2.91
N GLU A 179 1.52 -11.39 -2.15
CA GLU A 179 0.58 -12.46 -2.45
C GLU A 179 -0.01 -12.32 -3.88
N PRO A 180 -0.14 -13.42 -4.64
CA PRO A 180 -0.81 -13.40 -5.94
C PRO A 180 -2.30 -13.08 -5.78
N LEU A 181 -2.89 -12.41 -6.77
CA LEU A 181 -4.35 -12.25 -6.78
C LEU A 181 -5.01 -13.59 -7.10
N SER A 182 -6.17 -13.87 -6.51
CA SER A 182 -6.92 -15.11 -6.78
C SER A 182 -7.15 -15.35 -8.28
N SER A 183 -7.33 -14.29 -9.07
CA SER A 183 -7.45 -14.38 -10.54
C SER A 183 -6.16 -14.75 -11.29
N GLU A 184 -4.99 -14.54 -10.70
CA GLU A 184 -3.69 -14.98 -11.23
C GLU A 184 -3.47 -16.47 -10.94
N VAL A 185 -3.90 -16.93 -9.76
CA VAL A 185 -3.89 -18.35 -9.36
C VAL A 185 -4.83 -19.16 -10.27
N GLU A 186 -6.01 -18.62 -10.59
CA GLU A 186 -6.96 -19.26 -11.53
C GLU A 186 -6.39 -19.48 -12.94
N LYS A 187 -5.45 -18.64 -13.38
CA LYS A 187 -4.79 -18.78 -14.70
C LYS A 187 -3.58 -19.72 -14.67
N ALA A 188 -2.98 -19.94 -13.50
CA ALA A 188 -1.73 -20.70 -13.36
C ALA A 188 -1.92 -22.21 -13.20
N GLY A 189 -3.10 -22.68 -12.78
CA GLY A 189 -3.39 -24.10 -12.76
C GLY A 189 -4.29 -24.49 -11.60
N THR A 190 -5.26 -25.34 -11.93
CA THR A 190 -6.16 -26.11 -11.08
C THR A 190 -5.62 -26.46 -9.69
N ASP A 191 -5.93 -25.64 -8.70
CA ASP A 191 -6.23 -26.12 -7.35
C ASP A 191 -7.19 -25.11 -6.72
N HIS A 192 -8.49 -25.40 -6.83
CA HIS A 192 -9.48 -24.70 -6.03
C HIS A 192 -9.12 -24.96 -4.57
N GLU A 193 -8.78 -23.91 -3.83
CA GLU A 193 -8.71 -23.97 -2.37
C GLU A 193 -9.97 -24.70 -1.90
N LYS A 194 -9.79 -25.87 -1.28
CA LYS A 194 -10.91 -26.77 -1.01
C LYS A 194 -11.94 -25.99 -0.19
N PRO A 195 -13.22 -25.96 -0.61
CA PRO A 195 -14.24 -25.31 0.18
C PRO A 195 -14.18 -25.83 1.62
N PRO A 196 -14.51 -25.00 2.63
CA PRO A 196 -14.58 -25.44 4.02
C PRO A 196 -15.71 -26.47 4.25
N PHE A 197 -16.46 -26.80 3.19
CA PHE A 197 -17.54 -27.76 3.14
C PHE A 197 -17.33 -28.80 2.04
N THR A 198 -17.75 -30.02 2.32
CA THR A 198 -17.70 -31.16 1.42
C THR A 198 -19.00 -31.30 0.65
N LEU A 199 -18.97 -32.03 -0.47
CA LEU A 199 -20.15 -32.33 -1.28
C LEU A 199 -21.32 -32.91 -0.46
N PRO A 200 -21.11 -33.86 0.48
CA PRO A 200 -22.17 -34.33 1.38
C PRO A 200 -22.75 -33.21 2.23
N GLN A 201 -21.92 -32.32 2.79
CA GLN A 201 -22.38 -31.24 3.65
C GLN A 201 -23.24 -30.21 2.90
N VAL A 202 -22.94 -29.93 1.63
CA VAL A 202 -23.78 -29.04 0.80
C VAL A 202 -25.11 -29.71 0.45
N MET A 203 -25.08 -30.99 0.09
CA MET A 203 -26.30 -31.75 -0.22
C MET A 203 -27.21 -31.86 0.99
N GLU A 204 -26.65 -32.12 2.17
CA GLU A 204 -27.40 -32.31 3.42
C GLU A 204 -27.93 -30.98 3.99
N ALA A 205 -27.14 -29.91 3.94
CA ALA A 205 -27.56 -28.62 4.47
C ALA A 205 -28.62 -27.91 3.62
N LEU A 206 -28.56 -28.06 2.30
CA LEU A 206 -29.41 -27.33 1.35
C LEU A 206 -30.49 -28.21 0.70
N ASP A 207 -30.50 -29.52 0.97
CA ASP A 207 -31.39 -30.51 0.35
C ASP A 207 -31.37 -30.44 -1.20
N VAL A 208 -30.17 -30.28 -1.77
CA VAL A 208 -29.97 -30.14 -3.22
C VAL A 208 -29.34 -31.39 -3.85
N PRO A 209 -29.69 -31.73 -5.11
CA PRO A 209 -29.07 -32.82 -5.83
C PRO A 209 -27.58 -32.59 -6.08
N GLN A 210 -26.82 -33.69 -6.17
CA GLN A 210 -25.35 -33.70 -6.32
C GLN A 210 -24.82 -32.77 -7.43
N ARG A 211 -25.53 -32.66 -8.55
CA ARG A 211 -25.14 -31.78 -9.67
C ARG A 211 -25.16 -30.30 -9.26
N GLN A 212 -26.16 -29.87 -8.50
CA GLN A 212 -26.24 -28.50 -7.98
C GLN A 212 -25.19 -28.28 -6.88
N ALA A 213 -25.06 -29.22 -5.94
CA ALA A 213 -24.01 -29.16 -4.91
C ALA A 213 -22.60 -29.06 -5.51
N MET A 214 -22.34 -29.78 -6.61
CA MET A 214 -21.09 -29.67 -7.36
C MET A 214 -20.90 -28.33 -8.07
N ASN A 215 -21.98 -27.69 -8.53
CA ASN A 215 -21.90 -26.35 -9.11
C ASN A 215 -21.61 -25.30 -8.05
N ILE A 216 -22.20 -25.43 -6.86
CA ILE A 216 -21.95 -24.57 -5.69
C ILE A 216 -20.49 -24.69 -5.24
N ILE A 217 -19.98 -25.92 -5.08
CA ILE A 217 -18.58 -26.20 -4.70
C ILE A 217 -17.57 -25.65 -5.71
N ARG A 218 -17.96 -25.56 -6.98
CA ARG A 218 -17.12 -25.03 -8.06
C ARG A 218 -17.30 -23.52 -8.27
N GLY A 219 -18.06 -22.83 -7.42
CA GLY A 219 -18.35 -21.40 -7.57
C GLY A 219 -19.12 -21.04 -8.86
N ARG A 220 -19.87 -21.99 -9.43
CA ARG A 220 -20.65 -21.82 -10.68
C ARG A 220 -22.12 -21.53 -10.44
N GLN A 221 -22.55 -21.55 -9.18
CA GLN A 221 -23.93 -21.31 -8.79
C GLN A 221 -23.93 -20.45 -7.53
N GLU A 222 -24.60 -19.31 -7.62
CA GLU A 222 -24.79 -18.39 -6.50
C GLU A 222 -25.65 -19.03 -5.40
N LEU A 223 -25.26 -18.78 -4.15
CA LEU A 223 -26.06 -19.13 -2.98
C LEU A 223 -26.83 -17.90 -2.52
N SER A 224 -28.12 -18.07 -2.23
CA SER A 224 -28.94 -17.06 -1.57
C SER A 224 -28.49 -16.84 -0.12
N ALA A 225 -28.85 -15.70 0.46
CA ALA A 225 -28.50 -15.38 1.86
C ALA A 225 -29.03 -16.43 2.87
N GLU A 226 -30.20 -17.04 2.57
CA GLU A 226 -30.78 -18.10 3.40
C GLU A 226 -29.97 -19.40 3.28
N GLU A 227 -29.55 -19.78 2.07
CA GLU A 227 -28.71 -20.95 1.84
C GLU A 227 -27.30 -20.79 2.45
N ILE A 228 -26.72 -19.58 2.38
CA ILE A 228 -25.44 -19.27 3.03
C ILE A 228 -25.57 -19.44 4.55
N GLN A 229 -26.64 -18.96 5.17
CA GLN A 229 -26.88 -19.13 6.61
C GLN A 229 -27.11 -20.59 7.00
N GLN A 230 -27.88 -21.35 6.21
CA GLN A 230 -28.10 -22.78 6.44
C GLN A 230 -26.79 -23.56 6.37
N LEU A 231 -25.98 -23.32 5.34
CA LEU A 231 -24.70 -23.99 5.18
C LEU A 231 -23.71 -23.58 6.29
N ALA A 232 -23.73 -22.32 6.74
CA ALA A 232 -22.91 -21.82 7.85
C ALA A 232 -23.23 -22.51 9.16
N ALA A 233 -24.52 -22.59 9.49
CA ALA A 233 -25.00 -23.25 10.70
C ALA A 233 -24.66 -24.76 10.68
N HIS A 234 -24.74 -25.40 9.51
CA HIS A 234 -24.49 -26.84 9.36
C HIS A 234 -23.00 -27.19 9.43
N VAL A 235 -22.13 -26.36 8.85
CA VAL A 235 -20.68 -26.60 8.77
C VAL A 235 -19.92 -26.05 9.98
N GLY A 236 -20.56 -25.20 10.78
CA GLY A 236 -19.92 -24.51 11.91
C GLY A 236 -18.95 -23.42 11.44
N SER A 237 -19.20 -22.83 10.28
CA SER A 237 -18.45 -21.69 9.72
C SER A 237 -19.26 -20.40 9.78
N THR A 238 -18.63 -19.27 9.53
CA THR A 238 -19.35 -18.00 9.40
C THR A 238 -20.02 -17.91 8.02
N PRO A 239 -21.18 -17.22 7.91
CA PRO A 239 -21.81 -16.92 6.62
C PRO A 239 -20.84 -16.29 5.61
N ASP A 240 -19.94 -15.43 6.08
CA ASP A 240 -18.94 -14.77 5.25
C ASP A 240 -17.91 -15.74 4.65
N ALA A 241 -17.48 -16.76 5.42
CA ALA A 241 -16.55 -17.79 4.95
C ALA A 241 -17.16 -18.69 3.85
N ILE A 242 -18.50 -18.84 3.84
CA ILE A 242 -19.20 -19.63 2.83
C ILE A 242 -19.50 -18.80 1.58
N SER A 243 -19.91 -17.55 1.76
CA SER A 243 -20.03 -16.59 0.67
C SER A 243 -18.69 -16.43 -0.07
N ALA A 244 -17.58 -16.54 0.66
CA ALA A 244 -16.23 -16.49 0.10
C ALA A 244 -15.97 -17.47 -1.04
N VAL A 245 -16.56 -18.66 -0.95
CA VAL A 245 -16.31 -19.77 -1.89
C VAL A 245 -17.32 -19.83 -3.03
N ALA A 246 -18.55 -19.37 -2.79
CA ALA A 246 -19.61 -19.43 -3.80
C ALA A 246 -19.46 -18.39 -4.92
N GLU A 247 -18.83 -17.25 -4.63
CA GLU A 247 -18.66 -16.16 -5.61
C GLU A 247 -17.25 -15.56 -5.50
N PRO A 248 -16.39 -15.76 -6.51
CA PRO A 248 -15.07 -15.17 -6.52
C PRO A 248 -15.17 -13.65 -6.66
N LEU A 249 -14.37 -12.92 -5.89
CA LEU A 249 -14.34 -11.46 -5.97
C LEU A 249 -13.75 -11.00 -7.31
N PRO A 250 -14.31 -9.96 -7.95
CA PRO A 250 -13.76 -9.42 -9.18
C PRO A 250 -12.31 -8.95 -9.00
N SER A 251 -11.43 -9.34 -9.91
CA SER A 251 -10.00 -8.96 -9.86
C SER A 251 -9.80 -7.44 -9.88
N ASP A 252 -10.62 -6.70 -10.62
CA ASP A 252 -10.58 -5.23 -10.66
C ASP A 252 -10.88 -4.58 -9.31
N LEU A 253 -11.70 -5.22 -8.47
CA LEU A 253 -11.97 -4.75 -7.11
C LEU A 253 -10.76 -4.98 -6.21
N LEU A 254 -10.15 -6.17 -6.30
CA LEU A 254 -8.94 -6.49 -5.54
C LEU A 254 -7.78 -5.57 -5.93
N LEU A 255 -7.58 -5.32 -7.23
CA LEU A 255 -6.60 -4.38 -7.76
C LEU A 255 -6.84 -2.94 -7.29
N GLU A 256 -8.10 -2.52 -7.23
CA GLU A 256 -8.43 -1.20 -6.69
C GLU A 256 -8.11 -1.15 -5.19
N LEU A 257 -8.43 -2.17 -4.40
CA LEU A 257 -8.11 -2.21 -2.96
C LEU A 257 -6.61 -2.16 -2.63
N GLU A 258 -5.74 -2.56 -3.56
CA GLU A 258 -4.29 -2.44 -3.40
C GLU A 258 -3.78 -1.00 -3.52
N GLN A 259 -4.59 -0.07 -4.07
CA GLN A 259 -4.16 1.32 -4.24
C GLN A 259 -3.94 2.00 -2.87
N PRO A 260 -2.86 2.81 -2.71
CA PRO A 260 -2.46 3.40 -1.42
C PRO A 260 -3.59 4.15 -0.71
N ARG A 261 -4.44 4.82 -1.50
CA ARG A 261 -5.64 5.53 -1.04
C ARG A 261 -6.51 4.69 -0.10
N TRP A 262 -6.69 3.40 -0.36
CA TRP A 262 -7.60 2.55 0.42
C TRP A 262 -6.91 1.86 1.59
N ARG A 263 -5.61 2.04 1.74
CA ARG A 263 -4.88 1.34 2.78
C ARG A 263 -5.37 1.67 4.18
N HIS A 264 -5.70 2.93 4.43
CA HIS A 264 -6.23 3.34 5.72
C HIS A 264 -7.53 2.58 6.07
N LEU A 265 -8.39 2.34 5.08
CA LEU A 265 -9.63 1.59 5.23
C LEU A 265 -9.34 0.13 5.61
N VAL A 266 -8.42 -0.53 4.90
CA VAL A 266 -7.98 -1.90 5.18
C VAL A 266 -7.33 -2.02 6.56
N ARG A 267 -6.46 -1.09 6.94
CA ARG A 267 -5.81 -1.11 8.27
C ARG A 267 -6.80 -0.89 9.40
N THR A 268 -7.76 -0.01 9.20
CA THR A 268 -8.83 0.23 10.19
C THR A 268 -9.66 -1.02 10.38
N GLU A 269 -9.98 -1.73 9.29
CA GLU A 269 -10.65 -3.05 9.35
C GLU A 269 -9.82 -4.10 10.08
N ALA A 270 -8.52 -4.22 9.75
CA ALA A 270 -7.63 -5.17 10.40
C ALA A 270 -7.58 -4.91 11.92
N GLN A 271 -7.51 -3.64 12.31
CA GLN A 271 -7.40 -3.26 13.71
C GLN A 271 -8.72 -3.43 14.48
N SER A 272 -9.88 -3.15 13.87
CA SER A 272 -11.18 -3.39 14.49
C SER A 272 -11.51 -4.88 14.60
N GLY A 273 -11.18 -5.66 13.57
CA GLY A 273 -11.38 -7.10 13.50
C GLY A 273 -10.34 -7.93 14.27
N LYS A 274 -9.21 -7.32 14.66
CA LYS A 274 -8.02 -8.01 15.20
C LYS A 274 -7.50 -9.11 14.25
N THR A 275 -7.55 -8.84 12.96
CA THR A 275 -7.04 -9.71 11.89
C THR A 275 -5.80 -9.08 11.25
N ASP A 276 -5.17 -9.78 10.31
CA ASP A 276 -4.13 -9.19 9.49
C ASP A 276 -4.71 -8.30 8.36
N GLU A 277 -3.82 -7.59 7.64
CA GLU A 277 -4.22 -6.73 6.51
C GLU A 277 -4.74 -7.54 5.30
N ALA A 278 -4.42 -8.83 5.16
CA ALA A 278 -4.86 -9.66 4.04
C ALA A 278 -6.33 -10.06 4.21
N ASP A 279 -6.69 -10.59 5.38
CA ASP A 279 -8.07 -10.90 5.78
C ASP A 279 -8.95 -9.65 5.75
N ALA A 280 -8.43 -8.54 6.29
CA ALA A 280 -9.13 -7.27 6.30
C ALA A 280 -9.41 -6.74 4.88
N ARG A 281 -8.46 -6.91 3.95
CA ARG A 281 -8.63 -6.56 2.54
C ARG A 281 -9.75 -7.39 1.92
N HIS A 282 -9.77 -8.68 2.19
CA HIS A 282 -10.83 -9.57 1.71
C HIS A 282 -12.20 -9.20 2.30
N SER A 283 -12.27 -8.88 3.60
CA SER A 283 -13.49 -8.38 4.26
C SER A 283 -14.02 -7.10 3.60
N VAL A 284 -13.17 -6.09 3.42
CA VAL A 284 -13.56 -4.81 2.78
C VAL A 284 -14.00 -5.03 1.33
N ALA A 285 -13.32 -5.91 0.59
CA ALA A 285 -13.71 -6.26 -0.77
C ALA A 285 -15.09 -6.92 -0.80
N ARG A 286 -15.39 -7.84 0.13
CA ARG A 286 -16.74 -8.44 0.27
C ARG A 286 -17.81 -7.40 0.56
N GLN A 287 -17.54 -6.45 1.44
CA GLN A 287 -18.47 -5.35 1.74
C GLN A 287 -18.74 -4.49 0.49
N ALA A 288 -17.69 -4.13 -0.26
CA ALA A 288 -17.81 -3.35 -1.50
C ALA A 288 -18.56 -4.12 -2.59
N PHE A 289 -18.35 -5.44 -2.66
CA PHE A 289 -19.05 -6.31 -3.59
C PHE A 289 -20.53 -6.50 -3.22
N ALA A 290 -20.87 -6.66 -1.95
CA ALA A 290 -22.27 -6.73 -1.50
C ALA A 290 -23.04 -5.41 -1.76
N LEU A 291 -22.36 -4.27 -1.67
CA LEU A 291 -22.92 -2.97 -2.05
C LEU A 291 -23.21 -2.90 -3.57
N ALA A 292 -22.43 -3.62 -4.37
CA ALA A 292 -22.55 -3.67 -5.83
C ALA A 292 -23.76 -4.44 -6.33
N ALA A 293 -24.10 -5.56 -5.68
CA ALA A 293 -25.24 -6.39 -6.07
C ALA A 293 -26.58 -5.61 -6.08
N ARG A 294 -26.62 -4.44 -5.43
CA ARG A 294 -27.79 -3.55 -5.35
C ARG A 294 -27.84 -2.47 -6.44
N GLN A 295 -26.77 -2.26 -7.22
CA GLN A 295 -26.66 -1.15 -8.19
C GLN A 295 -25.87 -1.57 -9.45
N HIS A 296 -26.50 -1.50 -10.63
CA HIS A 296 -25.88 -1.87 -11.91
C HIS A 296 -24.68 -0.97 -12.29
N GLY A 297 -23.56 -1.58 -12.64
CA GLY A 297 -22.35 -0.92 -13.17
C GLY A 297 -21.11 -1.80 -13.06
N GLU A 298 -20.28 -1.82 -14.11
CA GLU A 298 -19.03 -2.60 -14.19
C GLU A 298 -17.79 -1.69 -14.30
N GLY A 299 -16.64 -2.18 -13.82
CA GLY A 299 -15.32 -1.57 -14.00
C GLY A 299 -14.74 -0.85 -12.76
N ARG A 300 -13.43 -0.54 -12.82
CA ARG A 300 -12.63 0.01 -11.71
C ARG A 300 -13.16 1.32 -11.12
N ASN A 301 -13.72 2.21 -11.95
CA ASN A 301 -14.32 3.46 -11.47
C ASN A 301 -15.54 3.22 -10.55
N VAL A 302 -16.29 2.14 -10.79
CA VAL A 302 -17.42 1.76 -9.95
C VAL A 302 -16.91 1.26 -8.60
N TRP A 303 -15.85 0.45 -8.58
CA TRP A 303 -15.21 -0.01 -7.35
C TRP A 303 -14.65 1.16 -6.53
N LYS A 304 -13.97 2.11 -7.18
CA LYS A 304 -13.48 3.34 -6.56
C LYS A 304 -14.60 4.11 -5.84
N GLN A 305 -15.77 4.27 -6.48
CA GLN A 305 -16.92 4.93 -5.87
C GLN A 305 -17.49 4.17 -4.68
N ARG A 306 -17.56 2.84 -4.75
CA ARG A 306 -18.07 1.99 -3.66
C ARG A 306 -17.15 2.02 -2.44
N LEU A 307 -15.84 1.89 -2.67
CA LEU A 307 -14.83 2.00 -1.61
C LEU A 307 -14.83 3.40 -0.98
N ARG A 308 -15.03 4.45 -1.80
CA ARG A 308 -15.24 5.81 -1.31
C ARG A 308 -16.43 5.90 -0.35
N THR A 309 -17.58 5.31 -0.70
CA THR A 309 -18.76 5.30 0.18
C THR A 309 -18.46 4.62 1.51
N ILE A 310 -17.80 3.46 1.50
CA ILE A 310 -17.43 2.74 2.73
C ILE A 310 -16.44 3.58 3.56
N ALA A 311 -15.39 4.12 2.94
CA ALA A 311 -14.39 4.93 3.61
C ALA A 311 -14.99 6.17 4.29
N LEU A 312 -15.84 6.92 3.58
CA LEU A 312 -16.51 8.09 4.13
C LEU A 312 -17.48 7.73 5.27
N GLY A 313 -18.20 6.61 5.16
CA GLY A 313 -19.07 6.10 6.23
C GLY A 313 -18.29 5.88 7.52
N ARG A 314 -17.16 5.14 7.45
CA ARG A 314 -16.31 4.86 8.62
C ARG A 314 -15.67 6.12 9.23
N LEU A 315 -15.24 7.05 8.38
CA LEU A 315 -14.69 8.33 8.85
C LEU A 315 -15.74 9.15 9.59
N SER A 316 -17.00 9.13 9.14
CA SER A 316 -18.10 9.82 9.83
C SER A 316 -18.45 9.19 11.18
N GLU A 317 -18.43 7.85 11.28
CA GLU A 317 -18.64 7.13 12.54
C GLU A 317 -17.51 7.40 13.55
N SER A 318 -16.26 7.47 13.09
CA SER A 318 -15.11 7.78 13.96
C SER A 318 -15.10 9.22 14.51
N THR A 319 -15.79 10.14 13.83
CA THR A 319 -15.89 11.56 14.25
C THR A 319 -17.05 11.79 15.23
N ASN A 320 -17.99 10.85 15.31
CA ASN A 320 -19.06 10.80 16.31
C ASN A 320 -18.84 9.62 17.28
N PRO A 321 -17.84 9.67 18.18
CA PRO A 321 -17.96 8.87 19.39
C PRO A 321 -19.12 9.50 20.20
N GLU A 322 -20.16 8.72 20.47
CA GLU A 322 -21.39 9.17 21.15
C GLU A 322 -21.13 9.97 22.44
N GLU A 323 -22.09 10.85 22.73
CA GLU A 323 -22.40 11.51 24.01
C GLU A 323 -22.42 10.56 25.21
#